data_AF-A0A2D8NB40-F1
#
_entry.id   AF-A0A2D8NB40-F1
#
_cell.length_a   1.000
_cell.length_b   1.000
_cell.length_c   1.000
_cell.angle_alpha   90.00
_cell.angle_beta   90.00
_cell.angle_gamma   90.00
#
_symmetry.space_group_name_H-M   'P 1'
#
loop_
_entity.id
_entity.type
_entity.pdbx_description
1 polymer ?
#
loop_
_entity_poly.entity_id
_entity_poly.type
_entity_poly.pdbx_seq_one_letter_code
_entity_poly.pdbx_strand_id
1 'polypeptide(L)'
;MEMNLNKSEVSWKSPSNIALIKYWGKYDNQIPMNPSISFTLDKCSTITSVNFEKSNEFSYNFFFENKSKPEFIPKLDVFFSRINEHLPSLSKLKLTINSSNSFPHSSGIASSASAFSSLALCLTEIESMFSDLIDNENFFEKASFISRLGSGSASRSVYGPLSCWGETELYEQSADEYAIPIKISNHEFPVFCDTILIVDSGTKKVSSTIGHKL
;
A
#
# COMPACT_ATOMS: atom_id res chain seq x y z
N MET A 1 -3.14 -9.41 -28.83
CA MET A 1 -3.10 -8.00 -28.39
C MET A 1 -1.63 -7.60 -28.40
N GLU A 2 -1.20 -6.76 -29.34
CA GLU A 2 0.18 -6.28 -29.39
C GLU A 2 0.41 -5.31 -28.23
N MET A 3 1.46 -5.57 -27.43
CA MET A 3 1.86 -4.70 -26.32
C MET A 3 2.41 -3.40 -26.89
N ASN A 4 1.67 -2.31 -26.77
CA ASN A 4 2.14 -0.98 -27.14
C ASN A 4 2.99 -0.42 -25.98
N LEU A 5 4.27 -0.77 -25.92
CA LEU A 5 5.21 -0.33 -24.88
C LEU A 5 5.70 1.11 -25.13
N ASN A 6 4.79 2.09 -25.07
CA ASN A 6 5.18 3.50 -25.05
C ASN A 6 5.73 3.95 -23.68
N LYS A 7 5.52 3.14 -22.63
CA LYS A 7 5.92 3.40 -21.25
C LYS A 7 6.45 2.11 -20.63
N SER A 8 7.68 2.15 -20.09
CA SER A 8 8.36 1.04 -19.40
C SER A 8 8.66 1.35 -17.93
N GLU A 9 8.12 2.47 -17.43
CA GLU A 9 8.30 2.92 -16.04
C GLU A 9 7.02 3.57 -15.54
N VAL A 10 6.60 3.21 -14.32
CA VAL A 10 5.55 3.89 -13.56
C VAL A 10 6.11 4.37 -12.23
N SER A 11 5.57 5.44 -11.68
CA SER A 11 5.97 5.95 -10.36
C SER A 11 4.78 6.50 -9.60
N TRP A 12 4.64 6.09 -8.34
CA TRP A 12 3.58 6.55 -7.45
C TRP A 12 4.14 6.99 -6.12
N LYS A 13 3.57 8.09 -5.61
CA LYS A 13 3.79 8.57 -4.24
C LYS A 13 2.56 8.23 -3.41
N SER A 14 2.77 7.61 -2.25
CA SER A 14 1.68 7.32 -1.29
C SER A 14 2.04 7.82 0.12
N PRO A 15 1.12 8.49 0.83
CA PRO A 15 1.34 8.94 2.19
C PRO A 15 1.29 7.78 3.19
N SER A 16 1.97 7.94 4.31
CA SER A 16 1.74 7.09 5.48
C SER A 16 0.42 7.53 6.15
N ASN A 17 -0.12 6.69 7.04
CA ASN A 17 -1.35 7.01 7.76
C ASN A 17 -1.25 6.70 9.25
N ILE A 18 -2.01 7.46 10.04
CA ILE A 18 -2.15 7.27 11.49
C ILE A 18 -3.60 6.91 11.80
N ALA A 19 -3.79 5.72 12.37
CA ALA A 19 -5.10 5.23 12.76
C ALA A 19 -5.64 6.02 13.97
N LEU A 20 -6.85 6.54 13.85
CA LEU A 20 -7.68 7.06 14.94
C LEU A 20 -8.39 5.90 15.65
N ILE A 21 -9.15 5.12 14.87
CA ILE A 21 -9.71 3.84 15.29
C ILE A 21 -8.70 2.77 14.86
N LYS A 22 -8.14 2.08 15.85
CA LYS A 22 -7.03 1.16 15.64
C LYS A 22 -7.52 -0.11 14.95
N TYR A 23 -6.82 -0.51 13.91
CA TYR A 23 -6.85 -1.89 13.43
C TYR A 23 -5.95 -2.72 14.34
N TRP A 24 -6.51 -3.74 15.00
CA TRP A 24 -5.74 -4.65 15.85
C TRP A 24 -6.27 -6.07 15.80
N GLY A 25 -5.56 -6.91 15.05
CA GLY A 25 -5.91 -8.31 14.85
C GLY A 25 -6.36 -8.54 13.41
N LYS A 26 -6.03 -9.70 12.87
CA LYS A 26 -6.34 -10.05 11.47
C LYS A 26 -6.58 -11.54 11.32
N TYR A 27 -7.47 -11.88 10.40
CA TYR A 27 -7.61 -13.23 9.90
C TYR A 27 -6.60 -13.48 8.75
N ASP A 28 -6.76 -14.61 8.07
CA ASP A 28 -5.97 -14.94 6.88
C ASP A 28 -6.12 -13.87 5.78
N ASN A 29 -5.13 -13.80 4.90
CA ASN A 29 -5.08 -12.84 3.79
C ASN A 29 -5.23 -11.37 4.20
N GLN A 30 -4.85 -11.03 5.44
CA GLN A 30 -4.87 -9.66 5.97
C GLN A 30 -6.27 -9.06 6.10
N ILE A 31 -7.33 -9.89 6.21
CA ILE A 31 -8.69 -9.44 6.53
C ILE A 31 -8.68 -8.87 7.98
N PRO A 32 -9.27 -7.69 8.23
CA PRO A 32 -9.24 -7.09 9.55
C PRO A 32 -10.22 -7.80 10.50
N MET A 33 -9.88 -7.86 11.79
CA MET A 33 -10.85 -8.32 12.82
C MET A 33 -11.84 -7.24 13.25
N ASN A 34 -11.54 -5.98 12.93
CA ASN A 34 -12.36 -4.84 13.30
C ASN A 34 -12.16 -3.67 12.31
N PRO A 35 -13.19 -2.83 12.11
CA PRO A 35 -13.07 -1.64 11.28
C PRO A 35 -12.13 -0.62 11.91
N SER A 36 -11.53 0.21 11.05
CA SER A 36 -10.47 1.14 11.39
C SER A 36 -10.56 2.40 10.54
N ILE A 37 -10.17 3.54 11.13
CA ILE A 37 -10.18 4.84 10.47
C ILE A 37 -8.81 5.46 10.66
N SER A 38 -8.24 6.08 9.62
CA SER A 38 -6.97 6.78 9.72
C SER A 38 -6.97 8.10 8.94
N PHE A 39 -6.11 9.02 9.39
CA PHE A 39 -5.68 10.16 8.59
C PHE A 39 -4.39 9.85 7.84
N THR A 40 -4.27 10.34 6.61
CA THR A 40 -2.97 10.37 5.90
C THR A 40 -2.09 11.51 6.41
N LEU A 41 -0.78 11.30 6.34
CA LEU A 41 0.24 12.28 6.71
C LEU A 41 0.80 12.97 5.46
N ASP A 42 0.77 14.30 5.40
CA ASP A 42 1.14 15.06 4.20
C ASP A 42 2.67 15.08 3.95
N LYS A 43 3.49 15.11 5.00
CA LYS A 43 4.96 15.14 4.93
C LYS A 43 5.62 13.76 4.97
N CYS A 44 4.88 12.73 5.35
CA CYS A 44 5.43 11.37 5.49
C CYS A 44 4.91 10.48 4.38
N SER A 45 5.73 10.23 3.36
CA SER A 45 5.32 9.49 2.16
C SER A 45 6.43 8.57 1.66
N THR A 46 6.02 7.56 0.90
CA THR A 46 6.91 6.69 0.14
C THR A 46 6.71 6.95 -1.34
N ILE A 47 7.80 7.02 -2.08
CA ILE A 47 7.80 7.05 -3.54
C ILE A 47 8.35 5.72 -4.01
N THR A 48 7.66 5.07 -4.94
CA THR A 48 8.11 3.85 -5.59
C THR A 48 8.06 4.05 -7.09
N SER A 49 9.15 3.73 -7.76
CA SER A 49 9.24 3.63 -9.21
C SER A 49 9.46 2.19 -9.61
N VAL A 50 8.70 1.72 -10.59
CA VAL A 50 8.79 0.36 -11.12
C VAL A 50 9.09 0.46 -12.61
N ASN A 51 10.32 0.08 -12.96
CA ASN A 51 10.68 -0.18 -14.35
C ASN A 51 10.30 -1.63 -14.67
N PHE A 52 9.75 -1.87 -15.86
CA PHE A 52 9.31 -3.20 -16.26
C PHE A 52 9.64 -3.49 -17.72
N GLU A 53 10.03 -4.74 -17.96
CA GLU A 53 10.35 -5.25 -19.29
C GLU A 53 9.65 -6.60 -19.52
N LYS A 54 9.36 -6.92 -20.77
CA LYS A 54 8.76 -8.21 -21.13
C LYS A 54 9.72 -9.35 -20.79
N SER A 55 9.19 -10.40 -20.19
CA SER A 55 9.90 -11.61 -19.80
C SER A 55 9.04 -12.85 -20.06
N ASN A 56 9.66 -14.02 -20.11
CA ASN A 56 8.94 -15.30 -20.16
C ASN A 56 8.45 -15.75 -18.78
N GLU A 57 9.06 -15.22 -17.72
CA GLU A 57 8.76 -15.55 -16.34
C GLU A 57 8.80 -14.29 -15.46
N PHE A 58 8.02 -14.30 -14.37
CA PHE A 58 8.04 -13.23 -13.38
C PHE A 58 9.35 -13.23 -12.62
N SER A 59 9.99 -12.07 -12.56
CA SER A 59 11.12 -11.82 -11.66
C SER A 59 11.13 -10.36 -11.24
N TYR A 60 11.74 -10.06 -10.09
CA TYR A 60 11.91 -8.69 -9.66
C TYR A 60 13.25 -8.45 -8.97
N ASN A 61 13.78 -7.25 -9.15
CA ASN A 61 14.83 -6.68 -8.31
C ASN A 61 14.25 -5.59 -7.43
N PHE A 62 14.67 -5.52 -6.17
CA PHE A 62 14.20 -4.51 -5.23
C PHE A 62 15.36 -3.70 -4.65
N PHE A 63 15.21 -2.38 -4.68
CA PHE A 63 16.12 -1.41 -4.09
C PHE A 63 15.34 -0.47 -3.17
N PHE A 64 15.91 -0.20 -2.00
CA PHE A 64 15.43 0.83 -1.09
C PHE A 64 16.53 1.88 -0.92
N GLU A 65 16.21 3.15 -1.20
CA GLU A 65 17.18 4.25 -1.21
C GLU A 65 18.43 3.94 -2.05
N ASN A 66 18.20 3.41 -3.26
CA ASN A 66 19.23 2.99 -4.23
C ASN A 66 20.17 1.88 -3.74
N LYS A 67 19.81 1.15 -2.68
CA LYS A 67 20.59 0.03 -2.14
C LYS A 67 19.79 -1.25 -2.17
N SER A 68 20.45 -2.35 -2.51
CA SER A 68 19.85 -3.67 -2.33
C SER A 68 19.62 -3.93 -0.84
N LYS A 69 18.41 -4.37 -0.51
CA LYS A 69 18.00 -4.67 0.87
C LYS A 69 17.38 -6.08 0.94
N PRO A 70 18.22 -7.12 1.00
CA PRO A 70 17.76 -8.52 1.04
C PRO A 70 16.77 -8.82 2.16
N GLU A 71 16.81 -8.04 3.26
CA GLU A 71 15.90 -8.19 4.40
C GLU A 71 14.41 -7.97 4.04
N PHE A 72 14.10 -7.26 2.94
CA PHE A 72 12.73 -7.06 2.49
C PHE A 72 12.22 -8.14 1.54
N ILE A 73 13.12 -8.94 0.94
CA ILE A 73 12.78 -9.94 -0.08
C ILE A 73 11.76 -10.96 0.43
N PRO A 74 11.92 -11.60 1.62
CA PRO A 74 10.94 -12.58 2.08
C PRO A 74 9.52 -12.03 2.23
N LYS A 75 9.38 -10.76 2.61
CA LYS A 75 8.08 -10.11 2.74
C LYS A 75 7.47 -9.78 1.37
N LEU A 76 8.31 -9.39 0.42
CA LEU A 76 7.91 -9.12 -0.97
C LEU A 76 7.53 -10.42 -1.69
N ASP A 77 8.25 -11.52 -1.49
CA ASP A 77 7.90 -12.84 -2.05
C ASP A 77 6.49 -13.27 -1.62
N VAL A 78 6.19 -13.15 -0.32
CA VAL A 78 4.85 -13.42 0.23
C VAL A 78 3.80 -12.47 -0.32
N PHE A 79 4.17 -11.21 -0.60
CA PHE A 79 3.26 -10.25 -1.20
C PHE A 79 2.96 -10.64 -2.66
N PHE A 80 3.99 -10.87 -3.48
CA PHE A 80 3.85 -11.26 -4.88
C PHE A 80 3.09 -12.58 -5.04
N SER A 81 3.31 -13.56 -4.17
CA SER A 81 2.55 -14.82 -4.20
C SER A 81 1.05 -14.60 -3.95
N ARG A 82 0.67 -13.65 -3.09
CA ARG A 82 -0.74 -13.31 -2.82
C ARG A 82 -1.41 -12.55 -3.95
N ILE A 83 -0.67 -11.76 -4.73
CA ILE A 83 -1.26 -10.87 -5.74
C ILE A 83 -1.24 -11.46 -7.15
N ASN A 84 -0.51 -12.56 -7.38
CA ASN A 84 -0.32 -13.15 -8.70
C ASN A 84 -1.64 -13.45 -9.43
N GLU A 85 -2.63 -14.00 -8.74
CA GLU A 85 -3.95 -14.29 -9.32
C GLU A 85 -4.77 -13.03 -9.62
N HIS A 86 -4.45 -11.93 -8.95
CA HIS A 86 -5.18 -10.67 -9.05
C HIS A 86 -4.58 -9.70 -10.07
N LEU A 87 -3.30 -9.89 -10.43
CA LEU A 87 -2.52 -9.11 -11.39
C LEU A 87 -1.75 -10.08 -12.33
N PRO A 88 -2.47 -10.87 -13.15
CA PRO A 88 -1.88 -11.96 -13.93
C PRO A 88 -0.89 -11.49 -14.99
N SER A 89 -0.95 -10.23 -15.44
CA SER A 89 -0.04 -9.72 -16.47
C SER A 89 1.40 -9.63 -15.96
N LEU A 90 1.60 -9.53 -14.64
CA LEU A 90 2.91 -9.53 -14.01
C LEU A 90 3.69 -10.83 -14.30
N SER A 91 3.01 -11.96 -14.52
CA SER A 91 3.65 -13.26 -14.83
C SER A 91 4.59 -13.23 -16.04
N LYS A 92 4.44 -12.23 -16.91
CA LYS A 92 5.20 -12.05 -18.16
C LYS A 92 6.16 -10.85 -18.10
N LEU A 93 6.49 -10.38 -16.90
CA LEU A 93 7.29 -9.18 -16.70
C LEU A 93 8.48 -9.44 -15.77
N LYS A 94 9.57 -8.76 -16.08
CA LYS A 94 10.67 -8.54 -15.14
C LYS A 94 10.59 -7.12 -14.61
N LEU A 95 10.56 -6.99 -13.28
CA LEU A 95 10.41 -5.70 -12.60
C LEU A 95 11.73 -5.24 -11.96
N THR A 96 11.99 -3.94 -11.99
CA THR A 96 13.03 -3.29 -11.19
C THR A 96 12.38 -2.21 -10.35
N ILE A 97 12.27 -2.48 -9.06
CA ILE A 97 11.51 -1.69 -8.08
C ILE A 97 12.49 -0.85 -7.27
N ASN A 98 12.33 0.46 -7.29
CA ASN A 98 13.08 1.41 -6.47
C ASN A 98 12.13 2.15 -5.55
N SER A 99 12.34 2.07 -4.24
CA SER A 99 11.48 2.71 -3.24
C SER A 99 12.29 3.61 -2.29
N SER A 100 11.72 4.73 -1.86
CA SER A 100 12.34 5.66 -0.90
C SER A 100 11.29 6.37 -0.05
N ASN A 101 11.67 6.75 1.16
CA ASN A 101 10.78 7.48 2.08
C ASN A 101 11.21 8.95 2.20
N SER A 102 10.23 9.84 2.41
CA SER A 102 10.49 11.24 2.75
C SER A 102 10.81 11.47 4.23
N PHE A 103 10.94 10.41 5.02
CA PHE A 103 11.11 10.45 6.47
C PHE A 103 12.11 9.37 6.93
N PRO A 104 12.79 9.56 8.07
CA PRO A 104 13.81 8.64 8.53
C PRO A 104 13.27 7.22 8.73
N HIS A 105 14.04 6.24 8.24
CA HIS A 105 13.85 4.85 8.63
C HIS A 105 13.97 4.73 10.16
N SER A 106 13.14 3.90 10.79
CA SER A 106 13.09 3.72 12.26
C SER A 106 12.44 4.84 13.09
N SER A 107 11.76 5.81 12.47
CA SER A 107 10.99 6.87 13.18
C SER A 107 9.71 6.40 13.88
N GLY A 108 9.40 5.10 13.87
CA GLY A 108 8.17 4.54 14.43
C GLY A 108 6.90 4.81 13.60
N ILE A 109 7.02 5.59 12.52
CA ILE A 109 5.98 5.86 11.53
C ILE A 109 5.73 4.58 10.72
N ALA A 110 4.48 4.30 10.37
CA ALA A 110 4.06 3.11 9.64
C ALA A 110 4.56 3.12 8.18
N SER A 111 5.87 2.94 7.98
CA SER A 111 6.52 2.96 6.67
C SER A 111 6.05 1.84 5.75
N SER A 112 5.60 0.71 6.30
CA SER A 112 5.03 -0.35 5.49
C SER A 112 3.71 0.03 4.85
N ALA A 113 2.90 0.89 5.48
CA ALA A 113 1.61 1.28 4.93
C ALA A 113 1.78 2.07 3.63
N SER A 114 2.58 3.14 3.66
CA SER A 114 2.90 3.94 2.48
C SER A 114 3.67 3.16 1.43
N ALA A 115 4.61 2.30 1.83
CA ALA A 115 5.40 1.52 0.88
C ALA A 115 4.57 0.51 0.09
N PHE A 116 3.73 -0.29 0.75
CA PHE A 116 2.86 -1.24 0.04
C PHE A 116 1.76 -0.55 -0.74
N SER A 117 1.27 0.61 -0.29
CA SER A 117 0.31 1.40 -1.06
C SER A 117 0.93 1.97 -2.34
N SER A 118 2.11 2.58 -2.24
CA SER A 118 2.86 3.12 -3.39
C SER A 118 3.22 2.01 -4.39
N LEU A 119 3.71 0.85 -3.92
CA LEU A 119 3.99 -0.29 -4.79
C LEU A 119 2.72 -0.86 -5.44
N ALA A 120 1.63 -1.02 -4.68
CA ALA A 120 0.37 -1.55 -5.22
C ALA A 120 -0.21 -0.64 -6.31
N LEU A 121 -0.12 0.69 -6.15
CA LEU A 121 -0.53 1.65 -7.18
C LEU A 121 0.28 1.46 -8.47
N CYS A 122 1.61 1.34 -8.37
CA CYS A 122 2.46 1.02 -9.53
C CYS A 122 2.04 -0.29 -10.22
N LEU A 123 1.88 -1.37 -9.45
CA LEU A 123 1.54 -2.68 -10.01
C LEU A 123 0.13 -2.72 -10.63
N THR A 124 -0.81 -1.98 -10.05
CA THR A 124 -2.18 -1.84 -10.59
C THR A 124 -2.17 -1.05 -11.90
N GLU A 125 -1.38 0.02 -11.99
CA GLU A 125 -1.21 0.77 -13.25
C GLU A 125 -0.56 -0.09 -14.33
N ILE A 126 0.48 -0.87 -13.98
CA ILE A 126 1.10 -1.82 -14.90
C ILE A 126 0.05 -2.83 -15.41
N GLU A 127 -0.76 -3.43 -14.53
CA GLU A 127 -1.80 -4.37 -14.95
C GLU A 127 -2.83 -3.72 -15.89
N SER A 128 -3.26 -2.48 -15.63
CA SER A 128 -4.18 -1.75 -16.52
C SER A 128 -3.61 -1.47 -17.92
N MET A 129 -2.29 -1.53 -18.10
CA MET A 129 -1.67 -1.40 -19.43
C MET A 129 -1.76 -2.69 -20.26
N PHE A 130 -2.04 -3.83 -19.62
CA PHE A 130 -2.05 -5.15 -20.25
C PHE A 130 -3.41 -5.86 -20.21
N SER A 131 -4.35 -5.31 -19.45
CA SER A 131 -5.64 -5.93 -19.15
C SER A 131 -6.74 -4.88 -19.08
N ASP A 132 -7.88 -5.16 -19.71
CA ASP A 132 -9.09 -4.32 -19.65
C ASP A 132 -9.89 -4.53 -18.35
N LEU A 133 -9.38 -5.32 -17.39
CA LEU A 133 -10.03 -5.58 -16.11
C LEU A 133 -9.97 -4.40 -15.13
N ILE A 134 -9.08 -3.43 -15.39
CA ILE A 134 -8.85 -2.28 -14.53
C ILE A 134 -9.08 -1.02 -15.34
N ASP A 135 -10.01 -0.20 -14.90
CA ASP A 135 -10.35 1.09 -15.49
C ASP A 135 -10.30 2.20 -14.44
N ASN A 136 -10.64 3.43 -14.84
CA ASN A 136 -10.60 4.58 -13.93
C ASN A 136 -11.59 4.48 -12.76
N GLU A 137 -12.66 3.70 -12.89
CA GLU A 137 -13.70 3.58 -11.85
C GLU A 137 -13.23 2.64 -10.74
N ASN A 138 -12.56 1.54 -11.09
CA ASN A 138 -12.12 0.52 -10.13
C ASN A 138 -10.63 0.62 -9.72
N PHE A 139 -9.82 1.47 -10.37
CA PHE A 139 -8.37 1.54 -10.18
C PHE A 139 -7.95 1.67 -8.70
N PHE A 140 -8.51 2.65 -7.99
CA PHE A 140 -8.10 2.91 -6.60
C PHE A 140 -8.60 1.83 -5.64
N GLU A 141 -9.78 1.28 -5.87
CA GLU A 141 -10.31 0.16 -5.08
C GLU A 141 -9.41 -1.06 -5.24
N LYS A 142 -9.05 -1.40 -6.49
CA LYS A 142 -8.12 -2.48 -6.80
C LYS A 142 -6.75 -2.24 -6.16
N ALA A 143 -6.19 -1.04 -6.27
CA ALA A 143 -4.93 -0.70 -5.63
C ALA A 143 -5.00 -0.82 -4.10
N SER A 144 -6.13 -0.42 -3.50
CA SER A 144 -6.37 -0.57 -2.06
C SER A 144 -6.42 -2.04 -1.64
N PHE A 145 -7.17 -2.87 -2.37
CA PHE A 145 -7.21 -4.31 -2.20
C PHE A 145 -5.83 -4.97 -2.30
N ILE A 146 -5.06 -4.65 -3.35
CA ILE A 146 -3.71 -5.18 -3.56
C ILE A 146 -2.80 -4.76 -2.40
N SER A 147 -2.80 -3.48 -2.00
CA SER A 147 -1.92 -2.98 -0.94
C SER A 147 -2.14 -3.68 0.41
N ARG A 148 -3.40 -4.01 0.75
CA ARG A 148 -3.78 -4.75 1.96
C ARG A 148 -3.05 -6.09 2.08
N LEU A 149 -2.92 -6.82 0.96
CA LEU A 149 -2.31 -8.15 0.93
C LEU A 149 -0.82 -8.12 1.33
N GLY A 150 -0.14 -6.99 1.13
CA GLY A 150 1.22 -6.75 1.62
C GLY A 150 1.26 -6.26 3.07
N SER A 151 0.39 -5.31 3.42
CA SER A 151 0.24 -4.76 4.76
C SER A 151 -1.18 -4.24 4.94
N GLY A 152 -1.97 -4.78 5.87
CA GLY A 152 -3.39 -4.41 6.03
C GLY A 152 -3.65 -2.90 6.04
N SER A 153 -2.94 -2.15 6.88
CA SER A 153 -3.06 -0.68 6.97
C SER A 153 -2.67 0.11 5.72
N ALA A 154 -2.05 -0.53 4.71
CA ALA A 154 -1.69 0.11 3.45
C ALA A 154 -2.92 0.42 2.58
N SER A 155 -4.01 -0.33 2.72
CA SER A 155 -5.27 -0.09 2.02
C SER A 155 -5.75 1.35 2.19
N ARG A 156 -5.68 1.85 3.43
CA ARG A 156 -6.09 3.20 3.81
C ARG A 156 -5.16 4.30 3.28
N SER A 157 -3.91 3.99 2.94
CA SER A 157 -2.94 4.94 2.37
C SER A 157 -3.19 5.25 0.89
N VAL A 158 -4.05 4.48 0.21
CA VAL A 158 -4.44 4.77 -1.19
C VAL A 158 -5.34 6.01 -1.28
N TYR A 159 -6.08 6.30 -0.21
CA TYR A 159 -7.00 7.44 -0.14
C TYR A 159 -6.53 8.45 0.90
N GLY A 160 -7.05 9.67 0.81
CA GLY A 160 -6.86 10.71 1.82
C GLY A 160 -7.95 11.78 1.72
N PRO A 161 -8.04 12.68 2.72
CA PRO A 161 -7.23 12.69 3.93
C PRO A 161 -7.68 11.68 4.99
N LEU A 162 -8.93 11.20 4.95
CA LEU A 162 -9.45 10.15 5.82
C LEU A 162 -9.89 8.94 5.02
N SER A 163 -9.64 7.77 5.60
CA SER A 163 -10.01 6.49 5.00
C SER A 163 -10.54 5.54 6.05
N CYS A 164 -11.57 4.76 5.71
CA CYS A 164 -12.12 3.66 6.49
C CYS A 164 -11.66 2.32 5.89
N TRP A 165 -11.36 1.33 6.72
CA TRP A 165 -11.12 -0.04 6.29
C TRP A 165 -11.68 -1.04 7.31
N GLY A 166 -12.43 -2.03 6.82
CA GLY A 166 -13.19 -3.02 7.56
C GLY A 166 -14.68 -2.75 7.44
N GLU A 167 -15.46 -3.81 7.21
CA GLU A 167 -16.92 -3.74 7.04
C GLU A 167 -17.60 -3.26 8.32
N THR A 168 -18.56 -2.34 8.17
CA THR A 168 -19.35 -1.81 9.27
C THR A 168 -20.67 -1.19 8.78
N GLU A 169 -21.74 -1.40 9.55
CA GLU A 169 -23.04 -0.77 9.30
C GLU A 169 -23.00 0.78 9.46
N LEU A 170 -21.94 1.32 10.06
CA LEU A 170 -21.81 2.76 10.34
C LEU A 170 -21.36 3.58 9.12
N TYR A 171 -20.82 2.94 8.08
CA TYR A 171 -20.34 3.64 6.90
C TYR A 171 -20.60 2.80 5.65
N GLU A 172 -21.46 3.34 4.77
CA GLU A 172 -21.90 2.66 3.56
C GLU A 172 -20.71 2.32 2.65
N GLN A 173 -20.79 1.17 1.98
CA GLN A 173 -19.75 0.66 1.07
C GLN A 173 -18.42 0.29 1.76
N SER A 174 -18.37 0.30 3.11
CA SER A 174 -17.21 -0.22 3.83
C SER A 174 -17.04 -1.71 3.56
N ALA A 175 -15.79 -2.16 3.50
CA ALA A 175 -15.43 -3.53 3.12
C ALA A 175 -14.19 -4.00 3.88
N ASP A 176 -14.06 -5.31 4.02
CA ASP A 176 -12.89 -5.97 4.59
C ASP A 176 -11.75 -6.12 3.57
N GLU A 177 -12.10 -6.12 2.28
CA GLU A 177 -11.23 -6.32 1.12
C GLU A 177 -10.37 -5.11 0.80
N TYR A 178 -10.90 -3.90 0.98
CA TYR A 178 -10.27 -2.65 0.58
C TYR A 178 -10.73 -1.50 1.50
N ALA A 179 -9.96 -0.42 1.51
CA ALA A 179 -10.37 0.80 2.18
C ALA A 179 -11.24 1.66 1.27
N ILE A 180 -11.99 2.59 1.85
CA ILE A 180 -12.75 3.61 1.12
C ILE A 180 -12.49 5.00 1.70
N PRO A 181 -12.57 6.08 0.90
CA PRO A 181 -12.42 7.44 1.39
C PRO A 181 -13.61 7.82 2.27
N ILE A 182 -13.33 8.52 3.37
CA ILE A 182 -14.38 9.13 4.19
C ILE A 182 -14.71 10.51 3.63
N LYS A 183 -15.94 10.69 3.14
CA LYS A 183 -16.42 11.97 2.61
C LYS A 183 -16.78 12.90 3.77
N ILE A 184 -15.99 13.94 3.95
CA ILE A 184 -16.30 15.02 4.89
C ILE A 184 -17.31 15.96 4.22
N SER A 185 -18.58 15.84 4.60
CA SER A 185 -19.66 16.70 4.08
C SER A 185 -19.81 18.01 4.85
N ASN A 186 -19.29 18.09 6.08
CA ASN A 186 -19.39 19.29 6.91
C ASN A 186 -18.30 20.31 6.56
N HIS A 187 -18.71 21.47 6.05
CA HIS A 187 -17.81 22.59 5.76
C HIS A 187 -17.09 23.16 7.01
N GLU A 188 -17.59 22.86 8.21
CA GLU A 188 -16.96 23.25 9.48
C GLU A 188 -15.94 22.22 9.99
N PHE A 189 -15.71 21.12 9.26
CA PHE A 189 -14.74 20.12 9.69
C PHE A 189 -13.33 20.74 9.76
N PRO A 190 -12.64 20.62 10.90
CA PRO A 190 -11.41 21.38 11.13
C PRO A 190 -10.29 20.92 10.21
N VAL A 191 -9.37 21.84 9.90
CA VAL A 191 -8.08 21.48 9.30
C VAL A 191 -7.24 20.80 10.38
N PHE A 192 -6.75 19.59 10.10
CA PHE A 192 -5.90 18.85 11.03
C PHE A 192 -4.43 19.19 10.78
N CYS A 193 -3.70 19.42 11.85
CA CYS A 193 -2.25 19.42 11.87
C CYS A 193 -1.79 18.27 12.75
N ASP A 194 -0.82 17.49 12.29
CA ASP A 194 -0.18 16.46 13.11
C ASP A 194 1.25 16.88 13.50
N THR A 195 1.71 16.36 14.62
CA THR A 195 3.10 16.49 15.06
C THR A 195 3.53 15.17 15.63
N ILE A 196 4.58 14.58 15.05
CA ILE A 196 5.09 13.27 15.43
C ILE A 196 6.30 13.47 16.33
N LEU A 197 6.12 13.18 17.62
CA LEU A 197 7.22 13.18 18.59
C LEU A 197 7.95 11.84 18.56
N ILE A 198 9.20 11.85 18.07
CA ILE A 198 10.07 10.67 18.10
C ILE A 198 10.71 10.59 19.50
N VAL A 199 10.24 9.65 20.31
CA VAL A 199 10.72 9.44 21.70
C VAL A 199 11.96 8.55 21.74
N ASP A 200 12.05 7.56 20.86
CA ASP A 200 13.19 6.66 20.68
C ASP A 200 13.30 6.27 19.20
N SER A 201 14.49 6.34 18.63
CA SER A 201 14.79 5.98 17.23
C SER A 201 15.27 4.54 17.08
N GLY A 202 15.35 3.80 18.19
CA GLY A 202 15.64 2.37 18.20
C GLY A 202 14.57 1.52 17.51
N THR A 203 14.95 0.34 17.04
CA THR A 203 14.01 -0.61 16.43
C THR A 203 13.05 -1.15 17.48
N LYS A 204 11.74 -1.21 17.15
CA LYS A 204 10.73 -1.81 18.03
C LYS A 204 11.10 -3.25 18.37
N LYS A 205 11.08 -3.59 19.67
CA LYS A 205 11.36 -4.96 20.16
C LYS A 205 10.37 -6.00 19.63
N VAL A 206 9.11 -5.62 19.44
CA VAL A 206 8.05 -6.47 18.87
C VAL A 206 7.52 -5.80 17.61
N SER A 207 7.58 -6.48 16.48
CA SER A 207 7.00 -5.98 15.22
C SER A 207 5.48 -6.01 15.30
N SER A 208 4.79 -5.11 14.59
CA SER A 208 3.31 -5.12 14.56
C SER A 208 2.75 -6.46 14.10
N THR A 209 3.44 -7.18 13.19
CA THR A 209 2.99 -8.49 12.72
C THR A 209 3.00 -9.55 13.82
N ILE A 210 4.00 -9.52 14.70
CA ILE A 210 4.03 -10.39 15.88
C ILE A 210 2.98 -9.91 16.89
N GLY A 211 2.87 -8.60 17.11
CA GLY A 211 1.88 -8.01 18.01
C GLY A 211 0.43 -8.38 17.66
N HIS A 212 0.08 -8.44 16.38
CA HIS A 212 -1.27 -8.85 15.93
C HIS A 212 -1.59 -10.34 16.16
N LYS A 213 -0.60 -11.17 16.50
CA LYS A 213 -0.81 -12.58 16.85
C LYS A 213 -0.95 -12.81 18.36
N LEU A 214 -0.70 -11.78 19.18
CA LEU A 214 -0.89 -11.80 20.63
C LEU A 214 -2.35 -11.46 20.96
#